data_AF-A0A8K0JEI0-F1
#
_entry.id   AF-A0A8K0JEI0-F1
#
_cell.length_a   1.000
_cell.length_b   1.000
_cell.length_c   1.000
_cell.angle_alpha   90.00
_cell.angle_beta   90.00
_cell.angle_gamma   90.00
#
_symmetry.space_group_name_H-M   'P 1'
#
loop_
_entity.id
_entity.type
_entity.pdbx_description
1 polymer ?
#
loop_
_entity_poly.entity_id
_entity_poly.type
_entity_poly.pdbx_seq_one_letter_code
_entity_poly.pdbx_strand_id
1 'polypeptide(L)'
;MSFALSSMKPMMGRTGLGLRLISTSRAAAVQSSKITSAAGVAANETAGFKYIPGGPVLPGTVNDATSFPHSDPSHGSRHWVFERALSAALVPVMGAAVAANPGTGVYPVIDAILATSLIVHSHIGFDSCIIDYLHERKMPVIGFAAKWLLRVATGASIWGVYEFETNDIGLTELVRRLWTA
;
A
#
# COMPACT_ATOMS: atom_id res chain seq x y z
N MET A 1 38.44 -50.00 -97.20
CA MET A 1 39.42 -49.15 -96.49
C MET A 1 38.91 -47.72 -96.47
N SER A 2 39.04 -47.06 -95.31
CA SER A 2 39.04 -45.60 -95.06
C SER A 2 37.82 -44.72 -95.38
N PHE A 3 37.23 -44.20 -94.28
CA PHE A 3 37.26 -42.80 -93.81
C PHE A 3 36.85 -41.62 -94.72
N ALA A 4 36.00 -40.79 -94.09
CA ALA A 4 36.12 -39.33 -93.87
C ALA A 4 35.28 -38.36 -94.71
N LEU A 5 35.09 -37.18 -94.09
CA LEU A 5 34.64 -35.87 -94.58
C LEU A 5 33.11 -35.66 -94.55
N SER A 6 32.55 -34.48 -94.27
CA SER A 6 33.04 -33.18 -93.79
C SER A 6 31.82 -32.26 -93.62
N SER A 7 31.97 -31.27 -92.73
CA SER A 7 31.37 -29.92 -92.80
C SER A 7 29.90 -29.68 -92.40
N MET A 8 29.76 -28.56 -91.70
CA MET A 8 28.64 -28.04 -90.93
C MET A 8 27.58 -27.24 -91.73
N LYS A 9 26.48 -26.94 -91.00
CA LYS A 9 25.51 -25.82 -91.06
C LYS A 9 24.17 -26.06 -91.80
N PRO A 10 23.10 -25.31 -91.48
CA PRO A 10 22.67 -24.81 -90.17
C PRO A 10 21.15 -24.96 -89.90
N MET A 11 20.81 -24.48 -88.70
CA MET A 11 19.55 -24.35 -87.98
C MET A 11 18.43 -23.55 -88.68
N MET A 12 17.17 -23.94 -88.50
CA MET A 12 16.03 -22.99 -88.52
C MET A 12 14.84 -23.53 -87.72
N GLY A 13 14.44 -22.78 -86.70
CA GLY A 13 13.40 -23.14 -85.74
C GLY A 13 11.96 -23.02 -86.25
N ARG A 14 11.04 -23.62 -85.50
CA ARG A 14 9.59 -23.45 -85.66
C ARG A 14 8.95 -23.12 -84.31
N THR A 15 8.29 -21.96 -84.29
CA THR A 15 7.27 -21.51 -83.34
C THR A 15 6.02 -22.39 -83.42
N GLY A 16 5.37 -22.64 -82.28
CA GLY A 16 4.07 -23.29 -82.21
C GLY A 16 3.36 -23.03 -80.88
N LEU A 17 2.32 -22.19 -80.94
CA LEU A 17 1.34 -21.88 -79.90
C LEU A 17 0.57 -23.15 -79.49
N GLY A 18 0.28 -23.32 -78.19
CA GLY A 18 -0.62 -24.38 -77.70
C GLY A 18 -1.12 -24.09 -76.28
N LEU A 19 -2.27 -23.42 -76.19
CA LEU A 19 -3.04 -23.19 -74.97
C LEU A 19 -3.48 -24.54 -74.39
N ARG A 20 -3.12 -24.87 -73.14
CA ARG A 20 -3.67 -26.02 -72.41
C ARG A 20 -4.47 -25.53 -71.20
N LEU A 21 -5.79 -25.69 -71.30
CA LEU A 21 -6.72 -25.61 -70.16
C LEU A 21 -6.44 -26.80 -69.22
N ILE A 22 -6.05 -26.52 -67.99
CA ILE A 22 -5.99 -27.50 -66.91
C ILE A 22 -7.10 -27.15 -65.94
N SER A 23 -8.24 -27.83 -66.09
CA SER A 23 -9.22 -28.00 -65.03
C SER A 23 -8.95 -29.35 -64.38
N THR A 24 -8.49 -29.35 -63.14
CA THR A 24 -8.66 -30.51 -62.25
C THR A 24 -9.09 -30.01 -60.88
N SER A 25 -10.29 -30.43 -60.53
CA SER A 25 -11.01 -30.22 -59.31
C SER A 25 -10.31 -30.92 -58.14
N ARG A 26 -9.92 -30.16 -57.12
CA ARG A 26 -9.84 -30.65 -55.74
C ARG A 26 -10.44 -29.59 -54.82
N ALA A 27 -11.75 -29.73 -54.57
CA ALA A 27 -12.35 -29.13 -53.39
C ALA A 27 -11.76 -29.86 -52.16
N ALA A 28 -10.74 -29.27 -51.55
CA ALA A 28 -10.32 -29.69 -50.22
C ALA A 28 -11.40 -29.21 -49.24
N ALA A 29 -12.16 -30.14 -48.69
CA ALA A 29 -13.10 -29.86 -47.63
C ALA A 29 -12.31 -29.35 -46.42
N VAL A 30 -12.41 -28.05 -46.14
CA VAL A 30 -12.01 -27.48 -44.86
C VAL A 30 -13.05 -27.94 -43.84
N GLN A 31 -12.78 -29.07 -43.19
CA GLN A 31 -13.49 -29.42 -41.96
C GLN A 31 -13.06 -28.41 -40.90
N SER A 32 -13.85 -27.34 -40.77
CA SER A 32 -13.81 -26.46 -39.62
C SER A 32 -14.14 -27.32 -38.40
N SER A 33 -13.12 -27.65 -37.61
CA SER A 33 -13.32 -28.11 -36.24
C SER A 33 -14.04 -26.99 -35.52
N LYS A 34 -15.35 -27.15 -35.32
CA LYS A 34 -16.08 -26.33 -34.37
C LYS A 34 -15.37 -26.52 -33.04
N ILE A 35 -14.70 -25.48 -32.55
CA ILE A 35 -14.33 -25.39 -31.15
C ILE A 35 -15.66 -25.53 -30.42
N THR A 36 -15.92 -26.69 -29.85
CA THR A 36 -16.99 -26.83 -28.87
C THR A 36 -16.54 -25.97 -27.72
N SER A 37 -16.98 -24.71 -27.71
CA SER A 37 -16.91 -23.85 -26.53
C SER A 37 -17.44 -24.71 -25.39
N ALA A 38 -16.55 -25.04 -24.46
CA ALA A 38 -16.86 -25.91 -23.34
C ALA A 38 -18.21 -25.48 -22.77
N ALA A 39 -19.13 -26.45 -22.68
CA ALA A 39 -20.44 -26.29 -22.11
C ALA A 39 -20.33 -25.43 -20.85
N GLY A 40 -21.21 -24.41 -20.77
CA GLY A 40 -21.16 -23.32 -19.80
C GLY A 40 -20.56 -23.71 -18.47
N VAL A 41 -19.32 -23.28 -18.26
CA VAL A 41 -18.76 -23.12 -16.92
C VAL A 41 -19.70 -22.15 -16.22
N ALA A 42 -20.43 -22.64 -15.22
CA ALA A 42 -21.48 -21.89 -14.55
C ALA A 42 -20.94 -20.54 -14.07
N ALA A 43 -21.76 -19.49 -14.05
CA ALA A 43 -21.33 -18.16 -13.59
C ALA A 43 -20.78 -18.16 -12.14
N ASN A 44 -21.03 -19.22 -11.36
CA ASN A 44 -20.39 -19.45 -10.06
C ASN A 44 -18.87 -19.70 -10.17
N GLU A 45 -18.41 -20.26 -11.28
CA GLU A 45 -17.04 -20.72 -11.44
C GLU A 45 -16.12 -19.61 -11.99
N THR A 46 -16.67 -18.56 -12.62
CA THR A 46 -15.88 -17.54 -13.33
C THR A 46 -16.11 -16.09 -12.85
N ALA A 47 -17.16 -15.77 -12.10
CA ALA A 47 -17.46 -14.37 -11.76
C ALA A 47 -18.23 -14.12 -10.45
N GLY A 48 -18.54 -15.15 -9.66
CA GLY A 48 -19.31 -15.03 -8.43
C GLY A 48 -18.56 -15.63 -7.26
N PHE A 49 -18.51 -14.90 -6.15
CA PHE A 49 -17.93 -15.32 -4.87
C PHE A 49 -18.27 -16.79 -4.55
N LYS A 50 -17.32 -17.71 -4.76
CA LYS A 50 -17.52 -19.13 -4.47
C LYS A 50 -17.51 -19.34 -2.96
N TYR A 51 -18.70 -19.47 -2.38
CA TYR A 51 -18.85 -19.77 -0.97
C TYR A 51 -18.40 -21.22 -0.69
N ILE A 52 -17.41 -21.37 0.20
CA ILE A 52 -17.00 -22.66 0.75
C ILE A 52 -17.47 -22.71 2.20
N PRO A 53 -18.28 -23.70 2.62
CA PRO A 53 -18.74 -23.80 4.00
C PRO A 53 -17.55 -23.95 4.96
N GLY A 54 -17.40 -22.97 5.86
CA GLY A 54 -16.29 -22.90 6.82
C GLY A 54 -15.01 -22.25 6.30
N GLY A 55 -14.98 -21.76 5.05
CA GLY A 55 -13.84 -21.09 4.44
C GLY A 55 -14.07 -19.60 4.16
N PRO A 56 -13.00 -18.81 3.91
CA PRO A 56 -13.13 -17.44 3.43
C PRO A 56 -13.84 -17.36 2.08
N VAL A 57 -14.69 -16.36 1.91
CA VAL A 57 -15.33 -16.07 0.62
C VAL A 57 -14.29 -15.41 -0.29
N LEU A 58 -13.88 -16.10 -1.37
CA LEU A 58 -12.90 -15.59 -2.33
C LEU A 58 -13.61 -14.80 -3.44
N PRO A 59 -13.32 -13.50 -3.62
CA PRO A 59 -13.63 -12.82 -4.87
C PRO A 59 -12.74 -13.39 -5.98
N GLY A 60 -13.32 -14.01 -7.01
CA GLY A 60 -12.60 -14.49 -8.19
C GLY A 60 -12.06 -15.93 -8.10
N THR A 61 -11.14 -16.27 -9.01
CA THR A 61 -10.45 -17.55 -9.11
C THR A 61 -9.19 -17.60 -8.24
N VAL A 62 -8.66 -18.80 -7.99
CA VAL A 62 -7.43 -19.01 -7.18
C VAL A 62 -6.20 -18.32 -7.79
N ASN A 63 -6.23 -18.01 -9.08
CA ASN A 63 -5.13 -17.35 -9.80
C ASN A 63 -5.33 -15.84 -9.95
N ASP A 64 -6.44 -15.29 -9.45
CA ASP A 64 -6.73 -13.87 -9.58
C ASP A 64 -5.88 -13.08 -8.56
N ALA A 65 -5.29 -11.98 -9.03
CA ALA A 65 -4.52 -11.11 -8.16
C ALA A 65 -5.42 -10.53 -7.07
N THR A 66 -5.04 -10.70 -5.81
CA THR A 66 -5.72 -10.03 -4.70
C THR A 66 -5.63 -8.51 -4.90
N SER A 67 -6.77 -7.83 -4.89
CA SER A 67 -6.79 -6.38 -4.93
C SER A 67 -6.31 -5.84 -3.60
N PHE A 68 -5.14 -5.19 -3.58
CA PHE A 68 -4.71 -4.43 -2.42
C PHE A 68 -5.36 -3.06 -2.42
N PRO A 69 -5.74 -2.51 -1.25
CA PRO A 69 -6.08 -1.10 -1.16
C PRO A 69 -4.89 -0.25 -1.64
N HIS A 70 -5.18 0.94 -2.18
CA HIS A 70 -4.14 1.88 -2.59
C HIS A 70 -3.21 2.18 -1.40
N SER A 71 -1.90 2.12 -1.61
CA SER A 71 -0.94 2.40 -0.56
C SER A 71 -0.94 3.88 -0.22
N ASP A 72 -1.27 4.22 1.03
CA ASP A 72 -1.13 5.58 1.53
C ASP A 72 0.11 5.68 2.45
N PRO A 73 1.15 6.41 2.05
CA PRO A 73 2.34 6.60 2.89
C PRO A 73 2.05 7.32 4.21
N SER A 74 0.91 7.99 4.36
CA SER A 74 0.48 8.61 5.63
C SER A 74 0.29 7.57 6.75
N HIS A 75 -0.17 6.36 6.43
CA HIS A 75 -0.48 5.30 7.39
C HIS A 75 0.72 4.42 7.77
N GLY A 76 1.90 4.68 7.20
CA GLY A 76 3.10 3.88 7.45
C GLY A 76 4.34 4.73 7.55
N SER A 77 4.98 5.00 6.40
CA SER A 77 6.31 5.61 6.38
C SER A 77 6.33 7.04 6.93
N ARG A 78 5.36 7.89 6.58
CA ARG A 78 5.31 9.28 7.07
C ARG A 78 5.00 9.33 8.57
N HIS A 79 4.09 8.48 9.04
CA HIS A 79 3.79 8.38 10.46
C HIS A 79 5.03 7.97 11.24
N TRP A 80 5.72 6.90 10.82
CA TRP A 80 6.96 6.46 11.44
C TRP A 80 8.03 7.55 11.50
N VAL A 81 8.29 8.24 10.38
CA VAL A 81 9.28 9.33 10.34
C VAL A 81 8.89 10.46 11.31
N PHE A 82 7.61 10.84 11.34
CA PHE A 82 7.12 11.87 12.26
C PHE A 82 7.33 11.47 13.73
N GLU A 83 7.03 10.24 14.11
CA GLU A 83 7.24 9.78 15.48
C GLU A 83 8.70 9.83 15.90
N ARG A 84 9.60 9.37 15.02
CA ARG A 84 11.04 9.39 15.29
C ARG A 84 11.56 10.83 15.37
N ALA A 85 11.10 11.71 14.48
CA ALA A 85 11.47 13.12 14.49
C ALA A 85 10.98 13.82 15.76
N LEU A 86 9.73 13.59 16.17
CA LEU A 86 9.17 14.14 17.41
C LEU A 86 9.96 13.67 18.64
N SER A 87 10.28 12.38 18.69
CA SER A 87 11.08 11.79 19.78
C SER A 87 12.50 12.38 19.83
N ALA A 88 13.13 12.57 18.68
CA ALA A 88 14.46 13.19 18.60
C ALA A 88 14.43 14.67 18.98
N ALA A 89 13.39 15.41 18.57
CA ALA A 89 13.22 16.83 18.88
C ALA A 89 12.92 17.10 20.36
N LEU A 90 12.29 16.15 21.06
CA LEU A 90 12.02 16.26 22.50
C LEU A 90 13.31 16.37 23.34
N VAL A 91 14.42 15.77 22.90
CA VAL A 91 15.70 15.81 23.63
C VAL A 91 16.25 17.24 23.78
N PRO A 92 16.47 18.01 22.70
CA PRO A 92 16.92 19.40 22.83
C PRO A 92 15.85 20.31 23.44
N VAL A 93 14.54 20.05 23.22
CA VAL A 93 13.46 20.84 23.85
C VAL A 93 13.46 20.68 25.38
N MET A 94 13.66 19.46 25.87
CA MET A 94 13.82 19.19 27.30
C MET A 94 15.06 19.92 27.86
N GLY A 95 16.19 19.85 27.16
CA GLY A 95 17.40 20.58 27.55
C GLY A 95 17.19 22.10 27.59
N ALA A 96 16.48 22.65 26.61
CA ALA A 96 16.14 24.07 26.56
C ALA A 96 15.21 24.47 27.72
N ALA A 97 14.20 23.66 28.05
CA ALA A 97 13.29 23.96 29.17
C ALA A 97 14.01 23.96 30.52
N VAL A 98 14.93 23.01 30.74
CA VAL A 98 15.74 22.95 31.97
C VAL A 98 16.72 24.12 32.05
N ALA A 99 17.40 24.46 30.95
CA ALA A 99 18.39 25.53 30.90
C ALA A 99 17.76 26.94 30.95
N ALA A 100 16.54 27.09 30.43
CA ALA A 100 15.83 28.37 30.41
C ALA A 100 15.16 28.70 31.75
N ASN A 101 14.97 27.72 32.64
CA ASN A 101 14.27 27.90 33.90
C ASN A 101 15.10 28.04 35.22
N PRO A 102 16.38 28.51 35.23
CA PRO A 102 17.05 28.87 36.47
C PRO A 102 16.67 30.30 36.89
N GLY A 103 15.53 30.45 37.56
CA GLY A 103 15.32 31.52 38.55
C GLY A 103 14.96 32.93 38.08
N THR A 104 14.78 33.21 36.79
CA THR A 104 14.48 34.58 36.30
C THR A 104 13.23 34.73 35.43
N GLY A 105 12.44 33.67 35.27
CA GLY A 105 11.13 33.74 34.62
C GLY A 105 10.84 32.50 33.80
N VAL A 106 9.63 31.94 33.95
CA VAL A 106 9.11 30.89 33.08
C VAL A 106 9.03 31.48 31.67
N TYR A 107 9.57 30.77 30.67
CA TYR A 107 9.30 31.07 29.26
C TYR A 107 8.09 30.22 28.85
N PRO A 108 6.84 30.74 28.96
CA PRO A 108 5.64 29.90 28.86
C PRO A 108 5.51 29.25 27.49
N VAL A 109 6.13 29.84 26.47
CA VAL A 109 6.20 29.28 25.12
C VAL A 109 7.04 28.00 25.09
N ILE A 110 8.22 27.97 25.72
CA ILE A 110 9.07 26.77 25.75
C ILE A 110 8.44 25.70 26.63
N ASP A 111 7.81 26.09 27.73
CA ASP A 111 7.09 25.18 28.62
C ASP A 111 5.88 24.54 27.91
N ALA A 112 5.04 25.35 27.24
CA ALA A 112 3.92 24.87 26.43
C ALA A 112 4.38 23.96 25.27
N ILE A 113 5.50 24.28 24.61
CA ILE A 113 6.07 23.43 23.54
C ILE A 113 6.52 22.09 24.13
N LEU A 114 7.24 22.09 25.25
CA LEU A 114 7.66 20.87 25.93
C LEU A 114 6.45 20.02 26.33
N ALA A 115 5.46 20.63 26.99
CA ALA A 115 4.27 19.97 27.47
C ALA A 115 3.43 19.37 26.34
N THR A 116 3.17 20.15 25.29
CA THR A 116 2.36 19.71 24.14
C THR A 116 3.06 18.62 23.36
N SER A 117 4.37 18.77 23.09
CA SER A 117 5.15 17.74 22.39
C SER A 117 5.21 16.44 23.17
N LEU A 118 5.32 16.52 24.51
CA LEU A 118 5.26 15.35 25.39
C LEU A 118 3.89 14.65 25.31
N ILE A 119 2.78 15.41 25.36
CA ILE A 119 1.43 14.85 25.21
C ILE A 119 1.28 14.12 23.87
N VAL A 120 1.72 14.74 22.77
CA VAL A 120 1.63 14.12 21.43
C VAL A 120 2.47 12.85 21.36
N HIS A 121 3.70 12.87 21.89
CA HIS A 121 4.56 11.69 21.94
C HIS A 121 3.93 10.55 22.76
N SER A 122 3.37 10.87 23.93
CA SER A 122 2.66 9.91 24.79
C SER A 122 1.39 9.37 24.12
N HIS A 123 0.63 10.21 23.42
CA HIS A 123 -0.58 9.78 22.71
C HIS A 123 -0.26 8.66 21.70
N ILE A 124 0.75 8.87 20.86
CA ILE A 124 1.18 7.91 19.84
C ILE A 124 1.71 6.63 20.49
N GLY A 125 2.52 6.75 21.54
CA GLY A 125 3.04 5.59 22.27
C GLY A 125 1.93 4.75 22.88
N PHE A 126 0.94 5.38 23.52
CA PHE A 126 -0.21 4.67 24.08
C PHE A 126 -1.13 4.10 23.01
N ASP A 127 -1.34 4.78 21.89
CA ASP A 127 -2.11 4.24 20.77
C ASP A 127 -1.47 2.97 20.22
N SER A 128 -0.13 2.93 20.14
CA SER A 128 0.62 1.72 19.76
C SER A 128 0.38 0.57 20.75
N CYS A 129 0.45 0.84 22.07
CA CYS A 129 0.12 -0.17 23.08
C CYS A 129 -1.33 -0.67 22.99
N ILE A 130 -2.29 0.20 22.68
CA ILE A 130 -3.70 -0.17 22.53
C ILE A 130 -3.88 -1.07 21.30
N ILE A 131 -3.26 -0.74 20.16
CA ILE A 131 -3.37 -1.52 18.93
C ILE A 131 -2.77 -2.93 19.11
N ASP A 132 -1.65 -3.05 19.83
CA ASP A 132 -0.95 -4.31 20.06
C ASP A 132 -1.64 -5.22 21.09
N TYR A 133 -2.09 -4.66 22.21
CA TYR A 133 -2.58 -5.44 23.36
C TYR A 133 -4.10 -5.40 23.55
N LEU A 134 -4.75 -4.29 23.21
CA LEU A 134 -6.18 -4.05 23.43
C LEU A 134 -6.99 -4.02 22.13
N HIS A 135 -6.63 -4.90 21.19
CA HIS A 135 -7.21 -4.89 19.85
C HIS A 135 -8.72 -5.23 19.84
N GLU A 136 -9.53 -4.44 19.12
CA GLU A 136 -11.00 -4.53 19.10
C GLU A 136 -11.52 -5.89 18.60
N ARG A 137 -10.79 -6.56 17.71
CA ARG A 137 -11.12 -7.90 17.22
C ARG A 137 -11.21 -8.95 18.33
N LYS A 138 -10.38 -8.84 19.38
CA LYS A 138 -10.38 -9.77 20.51
C LYS A 138 -11.21 -9.23 21.69
N MET A 139 -11.15 -7.92 21.92
CA MET A 139 -11.80 -7.26 23.04
C MET A 139 -12.60 -6.05 22.55
N PRO A 140 -13.81 -6.25 22.01
CA PRO A 140 -14.55 -5.19 21.34
C PRO A 140 -14.98 -4.05 22.28
N VAL A 141 -15.32 -4.36 23.54
CA VAL A 141 -15.74 -3.35 24.52
C VAL A 141 -14.54 -2.58 25.07
N ILE A 142 -13.53 -3.31 25.57
CA ILE A 142 -12.35 -2.69 26.22
C ILE A 142 -11.50 -1.96 25.19
N GLY A 143 -11.27 -2.54 24.01
CA GLY A 143 -10.52 -1.89 22.94
C GLY A 143 -11.15 -0.59 22.49
N PHE A 144 -12.48 -0.59 22.29
CA PHE A 144 -13.22 0.63 21.95
C PHE A 144 -13.14 1.68 23.06
N ALA A 145 -13.37 1.26 24.31
CA ALA A 145 -13.32 2.16 25.47
C ALA A 145 -11.92 2.76 25.67
N ALA A 146 -10.86 1.96 25.59
CA ALA A 146 -9.47 2.40 25.74
C ALA A 146 -9.10 3.42 24.66
N LYS A 147 -9.50 3.17 23.41
CA LYS A 147 -9.25 4.07 22.28
C LYS A 147 -9.90 5.44 22.47
N TRP A 148 -11.13 5.48 22.99
CA TRP A 148 -11.82 6.74 23.30
C TRP A 148 -11.28 7.42 24.55
N LEU A 149 -10.98 6.65 25.59
CA LEU A 149 -10.36 7.13 26.81
C LEU A 149 -9.06 7.85 26.50
N LEU A 150 -8.20 7.27 25.64
CA LEU A 150 -6.95 7.89 25.22
C LEU A 150 -7.19 9.25 24.54
N ARG A 151 -8.18 9.35 23.64
CA ARG A 151 -8.51 10.61 22.96
C ARG A 151 -9.04 11.67 23.93
N VAL A 152 -9.93 11.29 24.83
CA VAL A 152 -10.48 12.20 25.86
C VAL A 152 -9.36 12.65 26.80
N ALA A 153 -8.54 11.73 27.28
CA ALA A 153 -7.41 12.04 28.15
C ALA A 153 -6.43 13.00 27.46
N THR A 154 -6.15 12.79 26.17
CA THR A 154 -5.26 13.68 25.40
C THR A 154 -5.83 15.08 25.27
N GLY A 155 -7.13 15.20 24.95
CA GLY A 155 -7.81 16.51 24.90
C GLY A 155 -7.84 17.21 26.26
N ALA A 156 -8.13 16.45 27.33
CA ALA A 156 -8.13 16.97 28.70
C ALA A 156 -6.73 17.42 29.13
N SER A 157 -5.67 16.68 28.77
CA SER A 157 -4.29 17.08 29.05
C SER A 157 -3.92 18.35 28.32
N ILE A 158 -4.27 18.52 27.04
CA ILE A 158 -4.01 19.76 26.30
C ILE A 158 -4.73 20.95 26.96
N TRP A 159 -5.99 20.77 27.36
CA TRP A 159 -6.72 21.78 28.11
C TRP A 159 -6.04 22.12 29.44
N GLY A 160 -5.62 21.11 30.19
CA GLY A 160 -4.91 21.29 31.46
C GLY A 160 -3.61 22.07 31.29
N VAL A 161 -2.82 21.77 30.26
CA VAL A 161 -1.60 22.52 29.92
C VAL A 161 -1.95 23.97 29.62
N TYR A 162 -2.98 24.22 28.81
CA TYR A 162 -3.41 25.60 28.51
C TYR A 162 -3.74 26.38 29.78
N GLU A 163 -4.49 25.79 30.71
CA GLU A 163 -4.82 26.42 32.00
C GLU A 163 -3.58 26.64 32.88
N PHE A 164 -2.66 25.66 32.96
CA PHE A 164 -1.42 25.80 33.73
C PHE A 164 -0.51 26.93 33.22
N GLU A 165 -0.42 27.10 31.90
CA GLU A 165 0.45 28.10 31.27
C GLU A 165 -0.18 29.50 31.24
N THR A 166 -1.51 29.62 31.24
CA THR A 166 -2.20 30.91 31.16
C THR A 166 -2.65 31.46 32.50
N ASN A 167 -3.10 30.59 33.42
CA ASN A 167 -3.73 30.97 34.68
C ASN A 167 -2.96 30.51 35.93
N ASP A 168 -1.90 29.72 35.79
CA ASP A 168 -1.10 29.20 36.91
C ASP A 168 0.41 29.45 36.70
N ILE A 169 1.25 28.81 37.52
CA ILE A 169 2.71 28.97 37.57
C ILE A 169 3.48 28.34 36.39
N GLY A 170 2.84 27.55 35.53
CA GLY A 170 3.49 26.77 34.47
C GLY A 170 4.01 25.40 34.91
N LEU A 171 4.16 24.48 33.95
CA LEU A 171 4.48 23.08 34.24
C LEU A 171 5.90 22.86 34.78
N THR A 172 6.91 23.50 34.18
CA THR A 172 8.30 23.34 34.61
C THR A 172 8.56 23.92 36.00
N GLU A 173 7.90 25.02 36.35
CA GLU A 173 7.96 25.60 37.69
C GLU A 173 7.21 24.73 38.72
N LEU A 174 6.08 24.12 38.34
CA LEU A 174 5.40 23.12 39.17
C LEU A 174 6.33 21.95 39.49
N VAL A 175 7.00 21.38 38.49
CA VAL A 175 7.95 20.27 38.67
C VAL A 175 9.11 20.70 39.58
N ARG A 176 9.62 21.92 39.42
CA ARG A 176 10.69 22.46 40.26
C ARG A 176 10.28 22.56 41.73
N ARG A 177 9.10 23.13 41.99
CA ARG A 177 8.56 23.26 43.36
C ARG A 177 8.30 21.90 43.98
N LEU A 178 7.75 20.97 43.21
CA LEU A 178 7.51 19.59 43.63
C LEU A 178 8.81 18.86 44.00
N TRP A 179 9.91 19.13 43.30
CA TRP A 179 11.21 18.50 43.58
C TRP A 179 11.83 18.96 44.90
N THR A 180 11.53 20.19 45.33
CA THR A 180 12.04 20.77 46.58
C THR A 180 11.04 20.70 47.74
N ALA A 181 9.86 20.13 47.51
CA ALA A 181 8.81 19.93 48.52
C ALA A 181 9.14 18.73 49.42
#